data_AF-A0A6J4DX41-F1
#
_entry.id   AF-A0A6J4DX41-F1
#
_cell.length_a   1.000
_cell.length_b   1.000
_cell.length_c   1.000
_cell.angle_alpha   90.00
_cell.angle_beta   90.00
_cell.angle_gamma   90.00
#
_symmetry.space_group_name_H-M   'P 1'
#
loop_
_entity.id
_entity.type
_entity.pdbx_description
1 polymer ?
#
loop_
_entity_poly.entity_id
_entity_poly.type
_entity_poly.pdbx_seq_one_letter_code
_entity_poly.pdbx_strand_id
1 'polypeptide(L)'
;MDNRDALIDAATDALEKHRSARSALLRTDASADSATFKRTSIRQAVVAITSSWSYLEATLYHHGRRRLGRNYNDSVVFEAKLRALGITEDAILNRARQLRIVQRDLIHGKALELGVLDPGKAHIAQNEAEKAVALALEIRQLLDEPEGGSPLPR
;
A
#
# COMPACT_ATOMS: atom_id res chain seq x y z
N MET A 1 -60.19 -17.50 -16.49
CA MET A 1 -58.73 -17.59 -16.31
C MET A 1 -58.23 -16.16 -16.28
N ASP A 2 -57.75 -15.75 -15.11
CA ASP A 2 -57.50 -14.34 -14.81
C ASP A 2 -56.21 -13.87 -15.46
N ASN A 3 -56.30 -12.72 -16.13
CA ASN A 3 -55.20 -12.02 -16.81
C ASN A 3 -54.01 -11.71 -15.87
N ARG A 4 -54.22 -11.85 -14.55
CA ARG A 4 -53.21 -11.66 -13.51
C ARG A 4 -52.18 -12.78 -13.46
N ASP A 5 -52.61 -14.03 -13.66
CA ASP A 5 -51.69 -15.18 -13.59
C ASP A 5 -50.73 -15.19 -14.78
N ALA A 6 -51.26 -14.85 -15.97
CA ALA A 6 -50.44 -14.70 -17.18
C ALA A 6 -49.38 -13.58 -17.06
N LEU A 7 -49.68 -12.51 -16.32
CA LEU A 7 -48.72 -11.43 -16.07
C LEU A 7 -47.62 -11.84 -15.07
N ILE A 8 -47.96 -12.66 -14.06
CA ILE A 8 -46.99 -13.16 -13.08
C ILE A 8 -46.04 -14.15 -13.75
N ASP A 9 -46.55 -15.05 -14.59
CA ASP A 9 -45.74 -16.01 -15.33
C ASP A 9 -44.78 -15.30 -16.29
N ALA A 10 -45.27 -14.31 -17.05
CA ALA A 10 -44.43 -13.52 -17.96
C ALA A 10 -43.33 -12.72 -17.23
N ALA A 11 -43.62 -12.18 -16.05
CA ALA A 11 -42.64 -11.46 -15.24
C ALA A 11 -41.57 -12.39 -14.66
N THR A 12 -41.96 -13.60 -14.26
CA THR A 12 -41.06 -14.61 -13.72
C THR A 12 -40.11 -15.14 -14.80
N ASP A 13 -40.64 -15.41 -15.99
CA ASP A 13 -39.87 -15.80 -17.18
C ASP A 13 -38.84 -14.74 -17.60
N ALA A 14 -39.22 -13.46 -17.53
CA ALA A 14 -38.34 -12.35 -17.84
C ALA A 14 -37.19 -12.24 -16.81
N LEU A 15 -37.49 -12.42 -15.53
CA LEU A 15 -36.48 -12.42 -14.46
C LEU A 15 -35.51 -13.60 -14.59
N GLU A 16 -35.98 -14.80 -14.94
CA GLU A 16 -35.11 -15.95 -15.15
C GLU A 16 -34.22 -15.81 -16.38
N LYS A 17 -34.74 -15.27 -17.48
CA LYS A 17 -33.94 -14.92 -18.67
C LYS A 17 -32.87 -13.88 -18.33
N HIS A 18 -33.21 -12.86 -17.54
CA HIS A 18 -32.26 -11.84 -17.13
C HIS A 18 -31.19 -12.39 -16.16
N ARG A 19 -31.57 -13.32 -15.26
CA ARG A 19 -30.63 -13.98 -14.34
C ARG A 19 -29.69 -14.93 -15.08
N SER A 20 -30.18 -15.64 -16.09
CA SER A 20 -29.38 -16.52 -16.94
C SER A 20 -28.41 -15.73 -17.81
N ALA A 21 -28.86 -14.62 -18.42
CA ALA A 21 -28.01 -13.73 -19.20
C ALA A 21 -26.90 -13.08 -18.33
N ARG A 22 -27.23 -12.65 -17.11
CA ARG A 22 -26.25 -12.08 -16.17
C ARG A 22 -25.23 -13.13 -15.69
N SER A 23 -25.66 -14.37 -15.51
CA SER A 23 -24.76 -15.47 -15.12
C SER A 23 -23.84 -15.89 -16.27
N ALA A 24 -24.31 -15.79 -17.52
CA ALA A 24 -23.48 -16.01 -18.70
C ALA A 24 -22.41 -14.91 -18.86
N LEU A 25 -22.79 -13.64 -18.68
CA LEU A 25 -21.87 -12.50 -18.67
C LEU A 25 -20.76 -12.64 -17.61
N LEU A 26 -21.13 -13.03 -16.38
CA LEU A 26 -20.17 -13.24 -15.28
C LEU A 26 -19.22 -14.43 -15.53
N ARG A 27 -19.59 -15.39 -16.38
CA ARG A 27 -18.72 -16.53 -16.75
C ARG A 27 -17.77 -16.18 -17.90
N THR A 28 -18.16 -15.28 -18.81
CA THR A 28 -17.27 -14.80 -19.88
C THR A 28 -16.16 -13.90 -19.37
N ASP A 29 -16.38 -13.13 -18.29
CA ASP A 29 -15.35 -12.29 -17.69
C ASP A 29 -14.30 -13.10 -16.90
N ALA A 30 -14.67 -14.28 -16.39
CA ALA A 30 -13.75 -15.15 -15.64
C ALA A 30 -12.69 -15.84 -16.52
N SER A 31 -12.85 -15.86 -17.86
CA SER A 31 -11.95 -16.54 -18.79
C SER A 31 -11.06 -15.59 -19.61
N ALA A 32 -11.27 -14.27 -19.52
CA ALA A 32 -10.54 -13.27 -20.31
C ALA A 32 -9.63 -12.35 -19.48
N ASP A 33 -9.63 -12.45 -18.15
CA ASP A 33 -8.83 -11.58 -17.26
C ASP A 33 -7.44 -12.15 -16.90
N SER A 34 -6.95 -13.18 -17.60
CA SER A 34 -5.58 -13.71 -17.40
C SER A 34 -4.46 -12.83 -17.99
N ALA A 35 -4.79 -11.68 -18.58
CA ALA A 35 -3.79 -10.77 -19.13
C ALA A 35 -4.14 -9.28 -18.97
N THR A 36 -4.98 -8.92 -17.99
CA THR A 36 -5.05 -7.54 -17.53
C THR A 36 -3.81 -7.28 -16.67
N PHE A 37 -2.66 -7.14 -17.34
CA PHE A 37 -1.48 -6.50 -16.78
C PHE A 37 -1.98 -5.17 -16.22
N LYS A 38 -2.25 -5.11 -14.92
CA LYS A 38 -2.44 -3.86 -14.20
C LYS A 38 -1.16 -3.08 -14.49
N ARG A 39 -1.22 -2.20 -15.49
CA ARG A 39 -0.19 -1.21 -15.75
C ARG A 39 -0.24 -0.25 -14.57
N THR A 40 0.27 -0.69 -13.41
CA THR A 40 0.62 0.20 -12.33
C THR A 40 1.72 1.09 -12.90
N SER A 41 1.33 2.28 -13.34
CA SER A 41 2.26 3.18 -14.03
C SER A 41 3.42 3.49 -13.10
N ILE A 42 4.63 3.66 -13.64
CA ILE A 42 5.80 4.05 -12.83
C ILE A 42 5.51 5.30 -11.99
N ARG A 43 4.66 6.21 -12.48
CA ARG A 43 4.14 7.34 -11.71
C ARG A 43 3.45 6.90 -10.41
N GLN A 44 2.57 5.90 -10.46
CA GLN A 44 1.93 5.35 -9.26
C GLN A 44 2.94 4.72 -8.31
N ALA A 45 3.95 4.00 -8.83
CA ALA A 45 5.01 3.45 -7.98
C ALA A 45 5.80 4.55 -7.25
N VAL A 46 6.17 5.62 -7.96
CA VAL A 46 6.84 6.79 -7.35
C VAL A 46 5.95 7.46 -6.30
N VAL A 47 4.67 7.65 -6.59
CA VAL A 47 3.71 8.20 -5.63
C VAL A 47 3.60 7.31 -4.40
N ALA A 48 3.52 6.00 -4.57
CA ALA A 48 3.43 5.05 -3.46
C ALA A 48 4.69 5.08 -2.58
N ILE A 49 5.89 5.09 -3.17
CA ILE A 49 7.15 5.14 -2.44
C ILE A 49 7.27 6.45 -1.65
N THR A 50 7.05 7.59 -2.31
CA THR A 50 7.15 8.92 -1.67
C THR A 50 6.09 9.12 -0.59
N SER A 51 4.87 8.64 -0.82
CA SER A 51 3.77 8.71 0.15
C SER A 51 4.04 7.81 1.36
N SER A 52 4.55 6.60 1.15
CA SER A 52 4.92 5.67 2.24
C SER A 52 6.05 6.26 3.09
N TRP A 53 7.04 6.91 2.48
CA TRP A 53 8.12 7.60 3.19
C TRP A 53 7.60 8.75 4.05
N SER A 54 6.79 9.66 3.48
CA SER A 54 6.22 10.79 4.22
C SER A 54 5.32 10.33 5.36
N TYR A 55 4.53 9.28 5.14
CA TYR A 55 3.70 8.66 6.17
C TYR A 55 4.55 8.10 7.32
N LEU A 56 5.65 7.42 7.00
CA LEU A 56 6.57 6.87 7.99
C LEU A 56 7.23 7.98 8.83
N GLU A 57 7.75 9.03 8.22
CA GLU A 57 8.33 10.17 8.96
C GLU A 57 7.30 10.82 9.90
N ALA A 58 6.07 11.03 9.43
CA ALA A 58 4.99 11.57 10.26
C ALA A 58 4.64 10.63 11.43
N THR A 59 4.61 9.31 11.19
CA THR A 59 4.34 8.30 12.21
C THR A 59 5.44 8.30 13.27
N LEU A 60 6.71 8.26 12.86
CA LEU A 60 7.83 8.31 13.80
C LEU A 60 7.86 9.61 14.60
N TYR A 61 7.59 10.75 13.96
CA TYR A 61 7.49 12.02 14.67
C TYR A 61 6.38 11.97 15.73
N HIS A 62 5.18 11.51 15.37
CA HIS A 62 4.05 11.43 16.30
C HIS A 62 4.37 10.51 17.49
N HIS A 63 4.82 9.28 17.23
CA HIS A 63 5.14 8.32 18.30
C HIS A 63 6.37 8.75 19.10
N GLY A 64 7.38 9.33 18.46
CA GLY A 64 8.56 9.89 19.09
C GLY A 64 8.23 11.01 20.06
N ARG A 65 7.41 11.98 19.64
CA ARG A 65 6.93 13.05 20.52
C ARG A 65 6.07 12.52 21.66
N ARG A 66 5.27 11.49 21.42
CA ARG A 66 4.41 10.88 22.45
C ARG A 66 5.21 10.08 23.48
N ARG A 67 6.16 9.24 23.06
CA ARG A 67 6.94 8.33 23.94
C ARG A 67 8.15 9.01 24.58
N LEU A 68 8.87 9.86 23.86
CA LEU A 68 10.15 10.45 24.29
C LEU A 68 10.06 11.95 24.62
N GLY A 69 8.94 12.61 24.30
CA GLY A 69 8.71 14.01 24.64
C GLY A 69 9.75 14.97 24.04
N ARG A 70 10.38 15.77 24.90
CA ARG A 70 11.42 16.75 24.51
C ARG A 70 12.74 16.08 24.07
N ASN A 71 12.96 14.83 24.46
CA ASN A 71 14.17 14.09 24.11
C ASN A 71 14.12 13.48 22.70
N TYR A 72 12.97 13.55 22.03
CA TYR A 72 12.86 13.13 20.63
C TYR A 72 13.65 14.07 19.73
N ASN A 73 14.69 13.55 19.08
CA ASN A 73 15.50 14.26 18.11
C ASN A 73 15.09 13.86 16.68
N ASP A 74 14.41 14.74 15.97
CA ASP A 74 13.95 14.47 14.61
C ASP A 74 15.04 14.60 13.53
N SER A 75 16.20 15.17 13.87
CA SER A 75 17.31 15.37 12.94
C SER A 75 18.17 14.12 12.71
N VAL A 76 17.99 13.06 13.51
CA VAL A 76 18.75 11.82 13.35
C VAL A 76 18.24 11.01 12.16
N VAL A 77 19.10 10.13 11.65
CA VAL A 77 18.73 9.22 10.57
C VAL A 77 17.57 8.31 10.95
N PHE A 78 16.75 7.96 9.97
CA PHE A 78 15.53 7.17 10.13
C PHE A 78 15.72 5.89 10.98
N GLU A 79 16.79 5.14 10.77
CA GLU A 79 17.09 3.92 11.54
C GLU A 79 17.42 4.21 13.01
N ALA A 80 17.97 5.38 13.32
CA ALA A 80 18.18 5.81 14.71
C ALA A 80 16.85 6.18 15.38
N LYS A 81 15.92 6.80 14.64
CA LYS A 81 14.56 7.07 15.13
C LYS A 81 13.83 5.77 15.50
N LEU A 82 13.89 4.75 14.63
CA LEU A 82 13.30 3.43 14.89
C LEU A 82 13.87 2.78 16.15
N ARG A 83 15.20 2.77 16.31
CA ARG A 83 15.84 2.22 17.52
C ARG A 83 15.44 2.97 18.79
N ALA A 84 15.35 4.29 18.73
CA ALA A 84 14.90 5.10 19.86
C ALA A 84 13.44 4.78 20.28
N LEU A 85 12.65 4.22 19.36
CA LEU A 85 11.27 3.79 19.60
C LEU A 85 11.16 2.30 19.97
N GLY A 86 12.28 1.59 20.16
CA GLY A 86 12.31 0.18 20.56
C GLY A 86 12.40 -0.82 19.40
N ILE A 87 12.30 -0.35 18.15
CA ILE A 87 12.38 -1.21 16.96
C ILE A 87 13.86 -1.47 16.65
N THR A 88 14.33 -2.67 16.99
CA THR A 88 15.76 -3.05 16.91
C THR A 88 16.04 -4.20 15.97
N GLU A 89 15.00 -4.79 15.38
CA GLU A 89 15.11 -5.92 14.47
C GLU A 89 15.88 -5.53 13.20
N ASP A 90 17.04 -6.16 12.99
CA ASP A 90 17.92 -5.86 11.84
C ASP A 90 17.21 -6.00 10.49
N ALA A 91 16.26 -6.93 10.37
CA ALA A 91 15.45 -7.11 9.17
C ALA A 91 14.60 -5.87 8.85
N ILE A 92 14.03 -5.20 9.85
CA ILE A 92 13.24 -3.97 9.68
C ILE A 92 14.19 -2.81 9.36
N LEU A 93 15.28 -2.68 10.11
CA LEU A 93 16.26 -1.62 9.94
C LEU A 93 16.92 -1.66 8.55
N ASN A 94 17.22 -2.84 8.02
CA ASN A 94 17.76 -3.01 6.67
C ASN A 94 16.73 -2.63 5.59
N ARG A 95 15.46 -3.01 5.75
CA ARG A 95 14.37 -2.59 4.83
C ARG A 95 14.16 -1.09 4.85
N ALA A 96 14.19 -0.45 6.03
CA ALA A 96 14.10 1.00 6.16
C ALA A 96 15.28 1.73 5.50
N ARG A 97 16.51 1.21 5.68
CA ARG A 97 17.69 1.72 4.97
C ARG A 97 17.53 1.64 3.46
N GLN A 98 17.05 0.50 2.97
CA GLN A 98 16.82 0.28 1.54
C GLN A 98 15.79 1.28 0.99
N LEU A 99 14.67 1.48 1.69
CA LEU A 99 13.66 2.46 1.30
C LEU A 99 14.24 3.88 1.21
N ARG A 100 15.07 4.28 2.17
CA ARG A 100 15.74 5.60 2.12
C ARG A 100 16.64 5.73 0.88
N ILE A 101 17.39 4.68 0.54
CA ILE A 101 18.24 4.67 -0.66
C ILE A 101 17.39 4.83 -1.92
N VAL A 102 16.31 4.05 -2.04
CA VAL A 102 15.38 4.12 -3.17
C VAL A 102 14.74 5.51 -3.28
N GLN A 103 14.28 6.08 -2.17
CA GLN A 103 13.69 7.42 -2.14
C GLN A 103 14.69 8.48 -2.60
N ARG A 104 15.93 8.42 -2.10
CA ARG A 104 17.01 9.35 -2.49
C ARG A 104 17.26 9.24 -3.99
N ASP A 105 17.39 8.02 -4.50
CA ASP A 105 17.65 7.77 -5.92
C ASP A 105 16.49 8.27 -6.81
N LEU A 106 15.24 8.17 -6.34
CA LEU A 106 14.06 8.69 -7.02
C LEU A 106 13.99 10.24 -7.01
N ILE A 107 14.28 10.87 -5.87
CA ILE A 107 14.22 12.34 -5.72
C ILE A 107 15.36 13.03 -6.47
N HIS A 108 16.57 12.48 -6.39
CA HIS A 108 17.77 13.09 -6.97
C HIS A 108 17.98 12.78 -8.46
N GLY A 109 16.91 12.44 -9.18
CA GLY A 109 16.97 12.48 -10.65
C GLY A 109 17.74 11.34 -11.31
N LYS A 110 17.84 10.15 -10.67
CA LYS A 110 17.78 8.90 -11.44
C LYS A 110 16.35 8.54 -11.84
N ALA A 111 15.45 9.52 -11.82
CA ALA A 111 14.27 9.55 -12.66
C ALA A 111 14.75 9.45 -14.11
N LEU A 112 14.99 8.21 -14.53
CA LEU A 112 15.12 7.75 -15.89
C LEU A 112 14.25 8.66 -16.75
N GLU A 113 14.84 9.30 -17.76
CA GLU A 113 14.10 9.95 -18.82
C GLU A 113 12.89 9.07 -19.12
N LEU A 114 11.69 9.54 -18.80
CA LEU A 114 10.48 8.71 -18.76
C LEU A 114 10.11 8.15 -20.16
N GLY A 115 10.89 8.49 -21.19
CA GLY A 115 10.85 7.92 -22.54
C GLY A 115 11.83 6.77 -22.82
N VAL A 116 12.77 6.46 -21.91
CA VAL A 116 13.80 5.40 -22.07
C VAL A 116 13.71 4.38 -20.92
N LEU A 117 12.49 3.93 -20.63
CA LEU A 117 12.27 2.94 -19.60
C LEU A 117 12.40 1.53 -20.18
N ASP A 118 13.55 0.93 -19.92
CA ASP A 118 13.74 -0.52 -19.99
C ASP A 118 12.63 -1.21 -19.17
N PRO A 119 11.83 -2.12 -19.77
CA PRO A 119 10.79 -2.88 -19.07
C PRO A 119 11.26 -3.51 -17.75
N GLY A 120 12.54 -3.92 -17.66
CA GLY A 120 13.12 -4.47 -16.44
C GLY A 120 13.13 -3.48 -15.26
N LYS A 121 13.28 -2.18 -15.53
CA LYS A 121 13.32 -1.13 -14.50
C LYS A 121 11.92 -0.76 -13.99
N ALA A 122 10.89 -0.91 -14.81
CA ALA A 122 9.50 -0.66 -14.41
C ALA A 122 9.04 -1.65 -13.32
N HIS A 123 9.36 -2.93 -13.50
CA HIS A 123 9.07 -3.99 -12.52
C HIS A 123 9.79 -3.77 -11.19
N ILE A 124 11.02 -3.28 -11.22
CA ILE A 124 11.78 -2.94 -10.01
C ILE A 124 11.06 -1.84 -9.23
N ALA A 125 10.62 -0.76 -9.89
CA ALA A 125 9.93 0.33 -9.21
C ALA A 125 8.60 -0.10 -8.56
N GLN A 126 7.82 -0.95 -9.23
CA GLN A 126 6.58 -1.50 -8.68
C GLN A 126 6.83 -2.38 -7.45
N ASN A 127 7.81 -3.28 -7.52
CA ASN A 127 8.18 -4.14 -6.39
C ASN A 127 8.68 -3.31 -5.18
N GLU A 128 9.48 -2.27 -5.42
CA GLU A 128 9.92 -1.36 -4.36
C GLU A 128 8.75 -0.57 -3.76
N ALA A 129 7.74 -0.22 -4.56
CA ALA A 129 6.52 0.43 -4.05
C ALA A 129 5.71 -0.48 -3.12
N GLU A 130 5.53 -1.75 -3.48
CA GLU A 130 4.85 -2.74 -2.63
C GLU A 130 5.61 -2.93 -1.30
N LYS A 131 6.93 -3.05 -1.37
CA LYS A 131 7.80 -3.14 -0.17
C LYS A 131 7.69 -1.89 0.71
N ALA A 132 7.65 -0.71 0.11
CA ALA A 132 7.54 0.55 0.85
C ALA A 132 6.23 0.63 1.64
N VAL A 133 5.11 0.27 0.99
CA VAL A 133 3.78 0.26 1.63
C VAL A 133 3.73 -0.80 2.74
N ALA A 134 4.22 -2.00 2.47
CA ALA A 134 4.24 -3.09 3.46
C ALA A 134 5.05 -2.70 4.71
N LEU A 135 6.25 -2.13 4.51
CA LEU A 135 7.09 -1.66 5.60
C LEU A 135 6.42 -0.55 6.42
N ALA A 136 5.75 0.39 5.75
CA ALA A 136 5.04 1.48 6.41
C ALA A 136 3.92 0.97 7.34
N LEU A 137 3.15 0.00 6.88
CA LEU A 137 2.08 -0.61 7.67
C LEU A 137 2.62 -1.46 8.82
N GLU A 138 3.69 -2.24 8.59
CA GLU A 138 4.37 -3.04 9.62
C GLU A 138 4.93 -2.18 10.75
N ILE A 139 5.68 -1.11 10.43
CA ILE A 139 6.22 -0.19 11.44
C ILE A 139 5.09 0.49 12.22
N ARG A 140 4.03 0.92 11.54
CA ARG A 140 2.87 1.50 12.21
C ARG A 140 2.24 0.51 13.20
N GLN A 141 2.04 -0.74 12.80
CA GLN A 141 1.50 -1.78 13.69
C GLN A 141 2.37 -1.97 14.93
N LEU A 142 3.69 -2.11 14.76
CA LEU A 142 4.64 -2.24 15.87
C LEU A 142 4.61 -1.04 16.84
N LEU A 143 4.33 0.15 16.33
CA LEU A 143 4.27 1.38 17.14
C LEU A 143 2.90 1.61 17.81
N ASP A 144 1.82 1.11 17.19
CA ASP A 144 0.43 1.16 17.66
C ASP A 144 0.15 0.07 18.72
N GLU A 145 0.90 -1.03 18.72
CA GLU A 145 0.82 -2.03 19.77
C GLU A 145 1.03 -1.34 21.13
N PRO A 146 0.06 -1.49 22.06
CA PRO A 146 0.15 -0.92 23.39
C PRO A 146 1.22 -1.72 24.13
N GLU A 147 2.48 -1.36 23.93
CA GLU A 147 3.51 -1.78 24.86
C GLU A 147 3.03 -1.36 26.23
N GLY A 148 2.91 -2.32 27.15
CA GLY A 148 2.62 -2.11 28.57
C GLY A 148 3.68 -1.29 29.30
N GLY A 149 4.38 -0.39 28.59
CA GLY A 149 5.30 0.59 29.12
C GLY A 149 4.51 1.72 29.75
N SER A 150 4.50 1.70 31.09
CA SER A 150 4.26 2.89 31.89
C SER A 150 4.93 4.11 31.25
N PRO A 151 4.25 5.27 31.23
CA PRO A 151 4.87 6.51 30.74
C PRO A 151 6.21 6.70 31.44
N LEU A 152 7.28 6.91 30.65
CA LEU A 152 8.59 7.23 31.21
C LEU A 152 8.42 8.43 32.17
N PRO A 153 8.97 8.35 33.40
CA PRO A 153 8.85 9.43 34.36
C PRO A 153 9.39 10.73 33.74
N ARG A 154 8.58 11.79 33.85
CA ARG A 154 8.86 13.13 33.33
C ARG A 154 9.98 13.81 34.09
#